data_AF-A0A8J8K5D0-F1
#
_entry.id   AF-A0A8J8K5D0-F1
#
_cell.length_a   1.000
_cell.length_b   1.000
_cell.length_c   1.000
_cell.angle_alpha   90.00
_cell.angle_beta   90.00
_cell.angle_gamma   90.00
#
_symmetry.space_group_name_H-M   'P 1'
#
loop_
_entity.id
_entity.type
_entity.pdbx_description
1 polymer ?
#
loop_
_entity_poly.entity_id
_entity_poly.type
_entity_poly.pdbx_seq_one_letter_code
_entity_poly.pdbx_strand_id
1 'polypeptide(L)'
;MSVKTNPSTDVFGEVCKKIVGRTKEIRLMIRAVERGLPIIIEGPVGTGKTEMAKALSLSLDLPFVRVDGDDSLTSIKLKGWYDPPLVLEKGFSRETFIPGPLTQAMEDGGIFFYNEVNRAPSETINAVLTALDERLVTIPQLGEIVAKENFLTIFTYNPQDTVATNPLPRAFYDRCIWIHVSHQSLEEMIEIVKMRTSYDDSLLNEISCTVVQATLNHPELEMSSTVRGAIQLVELFKEGEIIEEDILLERAIAVHSRKIRCKTTTKKTEIQIIEEIVSKVLANYEDERIIRKKE
;
A
#
# COMPACT_ATOMS: atom_id res chain seq x y z
N MET A 1 -9.00 25.16 8.57
CA MET A 1 -7.80 25.23 9.44
C MET A 1 -6.63 24.65 8.66
N SER A 2 -5.44 25.22 8.78
CA SER A 2 -4.22 24.72 8.13
C SER A 2 -3.48 23.84 9.12
N VAL A 3 -3.01 22.66 8.70
CA VAL A 3 -2.06 21.89 9.51
C VAL A 3 -0.80 22.75 9.66
N LYS A 4 -0.33 22.96 10.90
CA LYS A 4 0.91 23.71 11.16
C LYS A 4 2.09 22.82 10.77
N THR A 5 2.47 22.87 9.49
CA THR A 5 3.74 22.30 9.04
C THR A 5 4.85 23.31 9.34
N ASN A 6 6.04 22.81 9.66
CA ASN A 6 7.21 23.67 9.87
C ASN A 6 7.57 24.32 8.52
N PRO A 7 7.54 25.65 8.36
CA PRO A 7 7.69 26.32 7.05
C PRO A 7 9.04 26.09 6.36
N SER A 8 10.02 25.53 7.07
CA SER A 8 11.39 25.32 6.62
C SER A 8 11.66 23.95 6.00
N THR A 9 10.72 23.01 6.07
CA THR A 9 10.94 21.64 5.58
C THR A 9 10.41 21.49 4.16
N ASP A 10 11.27 21.14 3.20
CA ASP A 10 10.86 20.71 1.87
C ASP A 10 10.24 19.30 1.95
N VAL A 11 8.98 19.24 2.40
CA VAL A 11 8.22 17.99 2.52
C VAL A 11 8.17 17.24 1.20
N PHE A 12 8.04 17.97 0.08
CA PHE A 12 8.00 17.35 -1.25
C PHE A 12 9.32 16.65 -1.57
N GLY A 13 10.45 17.34 -1.37
CA GLY A 13 11.78 16.77 -1.55
C GLY A 13 12.03 15.55 -0.67
N GLU A 14 11.65 15.60 0.61
CA GLU A 14 11.81 14.46 1.53
C GLU A 14 10.98 13.24 1.15
N VAL A 15 9.74 13.43 0.67
CA VAL A 15 8.93 12.32 0.17
C VAL A 15 9.53 11.75 -1.11
N CYS A 16 9.97 12.60 -2.05
CA CYS A 16 10.56 12.16 -3.32
C CYS A 16 11.90 11.43 -3.16
N LYS A 17 12.63 11.61 -2.04
CA LYS A 17 13.80 10.77 -1.72
C LYS A 17 13.43 9.32 -1.40
N LYS A 18 12.21 9.07 -0.94
CA LYS A 18 11.73 7.75 -0.48
C LYS A 18 10.81 7.06 -1.48
N ILE A 19 10.22 7.83 -2.40
CA ILE A 19 9.26 7.35 -3.38
C ILE A 19 9.77 7.68 -4.78
N VAL A 20 9.99 6.63 -5.56
CA VAL A 20 10.30 6.75 -6.98
C VAL A 20 9.03 7.18 -7.74
N GLY A 21 9.17 8.17 -8.61
CA GLY A 21 8.08 8.66 -9.45
C GLY A 21 6.95 9.35 -8.66
N ARG A 22 5.72 9.23 -9.16
CA ARG A 22 4.47 9.64 -8.45
C ARG A 22 4.41 11.10 -8.01
N THR A 23 5.11 11.98 -8.73
CA THR A 23 5.27 13.39 -8.33
C THR A 23 3.94 14.15 -8.30
N LYS A 24 3.00 13.81 -9.19
CA LYS A 24 1.68 14.46 -9.25
C LYS A 24 0.85 14.09 -8.02
N GLU A 25 0.82 12.81 -7.68
CA GLU A 25 0.07 12.23 -6.58
C GLU A 25 0.61 12.74 -5.24
N ILE A 26 1.94 12.78 -5.07
CA ILE A 26 2.59 13.33 -3.88
C ILE A 26 2.22 14.81 -3.69
N ARG A 27 2.23 15.62 -4.76
CA ARG A 27 1.82 17.04 -4.67
C ARG A 27 0.37 17.19 -4.22
N LEU A 28 -0.53 16.35 -4.73
CA LEU A 28 -1.93 16.34 -4.30
C LEU A 28 -2.07 15.93 -2.84
N MET A 29 -1.36 14.89 -2.40
CA MET A 29 -1.37 14.43 -1.01
C MET A 29 -0.91 15.54 -0.05
N ILE A 30 0.20 16.21 -0.36
CA ILE A 30 0.72 17.31 0.47
C ILE A 30 -0.30 18.43 0.57
N ARG A 31 -0.89 18.86 -0.55
CA ARG A 31 -1.92 19.92 -0.56
C ARG A 31 -3.17 19.54 0.21
N ALA A 32 -3.64 18.30 0.10
CA ALA A 32 -4.79 17.82 0.85
C ALA A 32 -4.49 17.80 2.37
N VAL A 33 -3.31 17.32 2.76
CA VAL A 33 -2.86 17.32 4.16
C VAL A 33 -2.69 18.71 4.74
N GLU A 34 -2.09 19.67 4.01
CA GLU A 34 -1.99 21.08 4.45
C GLU A 34 -3.35 21.68 4.82
N ARG A 35 -4.42 21.22 4.15
CA ARG A 35 -5.80 21.67 4.35
C ARG A 35 -6.60 20.78 5.31
N GLY A 36 -6.00 19.71 5.84
CA GLY A 36 -6.69 18.75 6.71
C GLY A 36 -7.77 17.95 6.00
N LEU A 37 -7.68 17.79 4.68
CA LEU A 37 -8.66 17.07 3.87
C LEU A 37 -8.37 15.56 3.90
N PRO A 38 -9.41 14.72 4.06
CA PRO A 38 -9.24 13.27 4.06
C PRO A 38 -8.88 12.76 2.66
N ILE A 39 -8.02 11.75 2.58
CA ILE A 39 -7.49 11.23 1.32
C ILE A 39 -7.89 9.77 1.13
N ILE A 40 -8.31 9.40 -0.08
CA ILE A 40 -8.36 8.01 -0.52
C ILE A 40 -7.30 7.81 -1.60
N ILE A 41 -6.39 6.86 -1.39
CA ILE A 41 -5.45 6.39 -2.40
C ILE A 41 -6.06 5.16 -3.07
N GLU A 42 -6.52 5.32 -4.30
CA GLU A 42 -7.14 4.26 -5.09
C GLU A 42 -6.15 3.65 -6.06
N GLY A 43 -6.03 2.32 -6.08
CA GLY A 43 -5.37 1.64 -7.17
C GLY A 43 -5.07 0.17 -6.89
N PRO A 44 -4.44 -0.54 -7.84
CA PRO A 44 -4.13 -1.97 -7.72
C PRO A 44 -3.23 -2.31 -6.52
N VAL A 45 -3.17 -3.59 -6.16
CA VAL A 45 -2.25 -4.10 -5.13
C VAL A 45 -0.79 -3.86 -5.56
N GLY A 46 0.08 -3.58 -4.60
CA GLY A 46 1.52 -3.45 -4.86
C GLY A 46 1.95 -2.16 -5.56
N THR A 47 1.05 -1.19 -5.72
CA THR A 47 1.34 0.15 -6.26
C THR A 47 1.86 1.13 -5.19
N GLY A 48 2.48 0.65 -4.11
CA GLY A 48 3.14 1.54 -3.14
C GLY A 48 2.24 2.49 -2.31
N LYS A 49 0.91 2.32 -2.30
CA LYS A 49 -0.04 3.19 -1.56
C LYS A 49 0.36 3.43 -0.10
N THR A 50 0.66 2.35 0.63
CA THR A 50 1.11 2.40 2.03
C THR A 50 2.44 3.11 2.17
N GLU A 51 3.37 2.91 1.23
CA GLU A 51 4.69 3.53 1.28
C GLU A 51 4.59 5.05 1.04
N MET A 52 3.70 5.50 0.15
CA MET A 52 3.41 6.93 -0.03
C MET A 52 2.91 7.58 1.26
N ALA A 53 1.96 6.93 1.95
CA ALA A 53 1.41 7.44 3.22
C ALA A 53 2.46 7.48 4.34
N LYS A 54 3.30 6.44 4.46
CA LYS A 54 4.42 6.41 5.40
C LYS A 54 5.47 7.47 5.10
N ALA A 55 5.85 7.62 3.83
CA ALA A 55 6.84 8.62 3.41
C ALA A 55 6.35 10.03 3.76
N LEU A 56 5.05 10.30 3.58
CA LEU A 56 4.43 11.55 3.97
C LEU A 56 4.45 11.76 5.50
N SER A 57 4.03 10.78 6.29
CA SER A 57 4.09 10.86 7.76
C SER A 57 5.51 11.15 8.26
N LEU A 58 6.51 10.43 7.74
CA LEU A 58 7.92 10.63 8.13
C LEU A 58 8.43 12.02 7.73
N SER A 59 7.99 12.55 6.59
CA SER A 59 8.42 13.88 6.11
C SER A 59 7.74 15.03 6.86
N LEU A 60 6.59 14.76 7.48
CA LEU A 60 5.85 15.70 8.31
C LEU A 60 6.13 15.55 9.81
N ASP A 61 6.93 14.56 10.21
CA ASP A 61 7.17 14.17 11.61
C ASP A 61 5.86 13.93 12.38
N LEU A 62 4.91 13.25 11.72
CA LEU A 62 3.61 12.92 12.31
C LEU A 62 3.53 11.44 12.71
N PRO A 63 2.94 11.12 13.88
CA PRO A 63 2.62 9.74 14.23
C PRO A 63 1.83 9.03 13.13
N PHE A 64 2.11 7.76 12.90
CA PHE A 64 1.43 6.94 11.90
C PHE A 64 0.73 5.77 12.58
N VAL A 65 -0.60 5.86 12.67
CA VAL A 65 -1.42 4.80 13.27
C VAL A 65 -2.09 4.02 12.14
N ARG A 66 -1.65 2.77 11.97
CA ARG A 66 -2.14 1.89 10.90
C ARG A 66 -3.22 0.95 11.42
N VAL A 67 -4.28 0.81 10.62
CA VAL A 67 -5.23 -0.29 10.70
C VAL A 67 -5.42 -0.91 9.31
N ASP A 68 -5.63 -2.21 9.27
CA ASP A 68 -5.94 -2.96 8.05
C ASP A 68 -7.40 -3.42 8.09
N GLY A 69 -8.11 -3.26 6.98
CA GLY A 69 -9.48 -3.71 6.82
C GLY A 69 -9.56 -5.22 6.68
N ASP A 70 -10.37 -5.83 7.53
CA ASP A 70 -10.77 -7.22 7.43
C ASP A 70 -12.15 -7.42 8.10
N ASP A 71 -12.77 -8.59 7.88
CA ASP A 71 -14.09 -8.93 8.42
C ASP A 71 -14.14 -8.98 9.96
N SER A 72 -12.97 -9.06 10.63
CA SER A 72 -12.86 -9.09 12.08
C SER A 72 -12.72 -7.70 12.72
N LEU A 73 -12.52 -6.67 11.92
CA LEU A 73 -12.36 -5.30 12.40
C LEU A 73 -13.72 -4.74 12.79
N THR A 74 -13.83 -4.29 14.04
CA THR A 74 -15.08 -3.77 14.62
C THR A 74 -14.98 -2.29 14.95
N SER A 75 -16.13 -1.64 15.08
CA SER A 75 -16.24 -0.27 15.58
C SER A 75 -15.56 -0.09 16.95
N ILE A 76 -15.69 -1.08 17.84
CA ILE A 76 -15.02 -1.11 19.16
C ILE A 76 -13.50 -1.19 19.00
N LYS A 77 -12.98 -2.06 18.13
CA LYS A 77 -11.52 -2.14 17.88
C LYS A 77 -10.97 -0.81 17.38
N LEU A 78 -11.71 -0.07 16.54
CA LEU A 78 -11.31 1.24 16.03
C LEU A 78 -11.35 2.34 17.09
N LYS A 79 -12.44 2.42 17.84
CA LYS A 79 -12.68 3.49 18.81
C LYS A 79 -11.96 3.24 20.13
N GLY A 80 -11.87 2.01 20.58
CA GLY A 80 -11.33 1.65 21.88
C GLY A 80 -12.36 0.96 22.76
N TRP A 81 -11.88 0.38 23.85
CA TRP A 81 -12.68 -0.38 24.82
C TRP A 81 -12.19 -0.08 26.23
N TYR A 82 -12.97 -0.49 27.23
CA TYR A 82 -12.54 -0.37 28.62
C TYR A 82 -11.92 -1.67 29.12
N ASP A 83 -10.89 -1.56 29.96
CA ASP A 83 -10.32 -2.68 30.70
C ASP A 83 -11.34 -3.15 31.77
N PRO A 84 -11.90 -4.37 31.65
CA PRO A 84 -12.99 -4.78 32.54
C PRO A 84 -12.58 -4.86 34.02
N PRO A 85 -11.43 -5.46 34.39
CA PRO A 85 -10.92 -5.39 35.76
C PRO A 85 -10.83 -3.97 36.33
N LEU A 86 -10.25 -3.03 35.58
CA LEU A 86 -10.09 -1.65 36.06
C LEU A 86 -11.42 -0.92 36.20
N VAL A 87 -12.40 -1.18 35.32
CA VAL A 87 -13.75 -0.60 35.44
C VAL A 87 -14.46 -1.10 36.69
N LEU A 88 -14.29 -2.36 37.08
CA LEU A 88 -14.89 -2.89 38.31
C LEU A 88 -14.30 -2.23 39.56
N GLU A 89 -13.02 -1.88 39.53
CA GLU A 89 -12.32 -1.24 40.65
C GLU A 89 -12.57 0.27 40.71
N LYS A 90 -12.50 0.97 39.57
CA LYS A 90 -12.43 2.44 39.50
C LYS A 90 -13.61 3.09 38.77
N GLY A 91 -14.50 2.30 38.18
CA GLY A 91 -15.57 2.77 37.31
C GLY A 91 -15.12 3.15 35.91
N PHE A 92 -16.06 3.64 35.10
CA PHE A 92 -15.78 4.16 33.77
C PHE A 92 -15.07 5.51 33.88
N SER A 93 -13.87 5.60 33.33
CA SER A 93 -13.10 6.84 33.29
C SER A 93 -12.07 6.78 32.17
N ARG A 94 -11.36 7.89 31.96
CA ARG A 94 -10.26 7.93 30.98
C ARG A 94 -9.13 6.95 31.33
N GLU A 95 -8.86 6.71 32.63
CA GLU A 95 -7.81 5.80 33.08
C GLU A 95 -8.13 4.32 32.80
N THR A 96 -9.42 3.98 32.72
CA THR A 96 -9.87 2.60 32.47
C THR A 96 -10.15 2.35 30.99
N PHE A 97 -10.00 3.37 30.15
CA PHE A 97 -10.24 3.32 28.72
C PHE A 97 -8.93 3.07 27.94
N ILE A 98 -8.96 2.07 27.07
CA ILE A 98 -7.89 1.73 26.14
C ILE A 98 -8.29 2.28 24.77
N PRO A 99 -7.62 3.35 24.27
CA PRO A 99 -7.97 3.94 22.99
C PRO A 99 -7.67 2.97 21.84
N GLY A 100 -8.61 2.87 20.90
CA GLY A 100 -8.38 2.19 19.63
C GLY A 100 -7.57 3.08 18.67
N PRO A 101 -7.14 2.56 17.51
CA PRO A 101 -6.27 3.28 16.59
C PRO A 101 -6.86 4.58 16.05
N LEU A 102 -8.19 4.67 15.85
CA LEU A 102 -8.82 5.92 15.43
C LEU A 102 -8.69 6.97 16.54
N THR A 103 -9.12 6.62 17.74
CA THR A 103 -9.07 7.51 18.91
C THR A 103 -7.65 7.90 19.25
N GLN A 104 -6.71 6.96 19.20
CA GLN A 104 -5.30 7.23 19.43
C GLN A 104 -4.74 8.23 18.42
N ALA A 105 -5.01 8.05 17.11
CA ALA A 105 -4.56 8.99 16.10
C ALA A 105 -5.15 10.40 16.29
N MET A 106 -6.41 10.48 16.73
CA MET A 106 -7.09 11.73 17.04
C MET A 106 -6.48 12.45 18.24
N GLU A 107 -6.17 11.71 19.31
CA GLU A 107 -5.63 12.24 20.56
C GLU A 107 -4.14 12.56 20.48
N ASP A 108 -3.35 11.76 19.77
CA ASP A 108 -1.93 12.02 19.58
C ASP A 108 -1.71 13.13 18.55
N GLY A 109 -2.62 13.22 17.57
CA GLY A 109 -2.51 14.15 16.44
C GLY A 109 -1.52 13.63 15.42
N GLY A 110 -2.00 12.76 14.53
CA GLY A 110 -1.19 12.17 13.46
C GLY A 110 -2.03 11.61 12.33
N ILE A 111 -1.40 10.78 11.50
CA ILE A 111 -2.05 10.12 10.37
C ILE A 111 -2.72 8.83 10.85
N PHE A 112 -4.05 8.79 10.79
CA PHE A 112 -4.80 7.54 10.80
C PHE A 112 -4.81 6.95 9.39
N PHE A 113 -4.05 5.88 9.21
CA PHE A 113 -3.95 5.15 7.95
C PHE A 113 -4.79 3.89 7.99
N TYR A 114 -5.84 3.85 7.17
CA TYR A 114 -6.75 2.71 7.09
C TYR A 114 -6.59 2.03 5.72
N ASN A 115 -5.87 0.92 5.73
CA ASN A 115 -5.60 0.13 4.56
C ASN A 115 -6.81 -0.74 4.16
N GLU A 116 -7.15 -0.77 2.87
CA GLU A 116 -8.22 -1.58 2.30
C GLU A 116 -9.55 -1.37 3.04
N VAL A 117 -9.97 -0.11 3.15
CA VAL A 117 -11.14 0.30 3.96
C VAL A 117 -12.41 -0.46 3.58
N ASN A 118 -12.56 -0.84 2.31
CA ASN A 118 -13.70 -1.59 1.80
C ASN A 118 -13.73 -3.06 2.24
N ARG A 119 -12.70 -3.59 2.93
CA ARG A 119 -12.69 -4.98 3.42
C ARG A 119 -13.27 -5.16 4.81
N ALA A 120 -13.57 -4.06 5.51
CA ALA A 120 -14.20 -4.13 6.81
C ALA A 120 -15.73 -4.13 6.70
N PRO A 121 -16.45 -4.62 7.73
CA PRO A 121 -17.90 -4.53 7.78
C PRO A 121 -18.41 -3.09 7.65
N SER A 122 -19.56 -2.89 7.02
CA SER A 122 -20.16 -1.57 6.80
C SER A 122 -20.34 -0.76 8.09
N GLU A 123 -20.66 -1.42 9.22
CA GLU A 123 -20.73 -0.75 10.53
C GLU A 123 -19.39 -0.13 10.94
N THR A 124 -18.31 -0.89 10.75
CA THR A 124 -16.93 -0.46 11.05
C THR A 124 -16.50 0.69 10.15
N ILE A 125 -16.83 0.63 8.85
CA ILE A 125 -16.57 1.72 7.90
C ILE A 125 -17.35 2.99 8.31
N ASN A 126 -18.61 2.84 8.74
CA ASN A 126 -19.41 3.99 9.18
C ASN A 126 -18.87 4.62 10.47
N ALA A 127 -18.19 3.84 11.31
CA ALA A 127 -17.65 4.32 12.58
C ALA A 127 -16.59 5.43 12.43
N VAL A 128 -15.93 5.55 11.27
CA VAL A 128 -14.96 6.61 11.00
C VAL A 128 -15.59 7.88 10.42
N LEU A 129 -16.85 7.84 9.95
CA LEU A 129 -17.48 8.98 9.25
C LEU A 129 -17.62 10.22 10.14
N THR A 130 -18.02 10.04 11.40
CA THR A 130 -18.11 11.16 12.35
C THR A 130 -16.74 11.81 12.60
N ALA A 131 -15.68 11.00 12.67
CA ALA A 131 -14.31 11.50 12.81
C ALA A 131 -13.84 12.25 11.54
N LEU A 132 -14.39 11.94 10.37
CA LEU A 132 -14.13 12.68 9.13
C LEU A 132 -14.86 14.02 9.07
N ASP A 133 -16.12 14.07 9.49
CA ASP A 133 -16.98 15.27 9.37
C ASP A 133 -16.72 16.27 10.47
N GLU A 134 -16.78 15.78 11.71
CA GLU A 134 -16.85 16.61 12.91
C GLU A 134 -15.53 16.61 13.67
N ARG A 135 -14.54 15.83 13.20
CA ARG A 135 -13.26 15.60 13.88
C ARG A 135 -13.45 15.18 15.34
N LEU A 136 -14.53 14.44 15.61
CA LEU A 136 -14.82 13.90 16.94
C LEU A 136 -15.27 12.45 16.87
N VAL A 137 -15.11 11.77 17.98
CA VAL A 137 -15.63 10.42 18.19
C VAL A 137 -16.30 10.35 19.55
N THR A 138 -17.53 9.84 19.60
CA THR A 138 -18.23 9.60 20.85
C THR A 138 -17.89 8.22 21.38
N ILE A 139 -17.40 8.18 22.61
CA ILE A 139 -17.10 6.98 23.37
C ILE A 139 -18.14 6.85 24.49
N PRO A 140 -18.91 5.74 24.56
CA PRO A 140 -19.85 5.52 25.65
C PRO A 140 -19.17 5.67 27.02
N GLN A 141 -19.83 6.35 27.96
CA GLN A 141 -19.34 6.65 29.31
C GLN A 141 -18.13 7.61 29.43
N LEU A 142 -17.41 7.91 28.34
CA LEU A 142 -16.30 8.87 28.35
C LEU A 142 -16.70 10.21 27.69
N GLY A 143 -17.66 10.20 26.77
CA GLY A 143 -18.12 11.38 26.05
C GLY A 143 -17.42 11.56 24.71
N GLU A 144 -17.33 12.82 24.27
CA GLU A 144 -16.73 13.18 22.98
C GLU A 144 -15.22 13.38 23.10
N ILE A 145 -14.48 12.78 22.18
CA ILE A 145 -13.05 13.03 21.99
C ILE A 145 -12.88 13.81 20.70
N VAL A 146 -12.40 15.04 20.81
CA VAL A 146 -12.12 15.92 19.67
C VAL A 146 -10.68 15.72 19.23
N ALA A 147 -10.47 15.54 17.93
CA ALA A 147 -9.16 15.32 17.34
C ALA A 147 -8.31 16.59 17.41
N LYS A 148 -7.01 16.42 17.67
CA LYS A 148 -6.01 17.50 17.55
C LYS A 148 -5.98 18.07 16.14
N GLU A 149 -5.47 19.31 16.00
CA GLU A 149 -5.37 20.01 14.69
C GLU A 149 -4.62 19.19 13.64
N ASN A 150 -3.59 18.43 14.05
CA ASN A 150 -2.74 17.65 13.16
C ASN A 150 -3.27 16.24 12.86
N PHE A 151 -4.48 15.88 13.32
CA PHE A 151 -5.13 14.63 12.93
C PHE A 151 -5.51 14.65 11.45
N LEU A 152 -5.08 13.62 10.75
CA LEU A 152 -5.22 13.42 9.31
C LEU A 152 -5.69 12.00 9.05
N THR A 153 -6.42 11.81 7.95
CA THR A 153 -6.90 10.49 7.55
C THR A 153 -6.47 10.16 6.13
N ILE A 154 -5.92 8.95 5.97
CA ILE A 154 -5.54 8.40 4.67
C ILE A 154 -6.11 6.99 4.59
N PHE A 155 -6.97 6.76 3.61
CA PHE A 155 -7.54 5.44 3.32
C PHE A 155 -6.89 4.87 2.06
N THR A 156 -6.83 3.55 1.94
CA THR A 156 -6.54 2.90 0.65
C THR A 156 -7.75 2.11 0.17
N TYR A 157 -7.93 2.12 -1.14
CA TYR A 157 -9.00 1.42 -1.81
C TYR A 157 -8.44 0.65 -3.00
N ASN A 158 -8.85 -0.61 -3.16
CA ASN A 158 -8.49 -1.43 -4.30
C ASN A 158 -9.76 -1.78 -5.10
N PRO A 159 -9.96 -1.22 -6.30
CA PRO A 159 -11.16 -1.44 -7.09
C PRO A 159 -11.23 -2.85 -7.70
N GLN A 160 -10.09 -3.54 -7.80
CA GLN A 160 -10.00 -4.88 -8.42
C GLN A 160 -10.27 -6.01 -7.43
N ASP A 161 -10.31 -5.71 -6.13
CA ASP A 161 -10.63 -6.73 -5.13
C ASP A 161 -12.15 -6.85 -5.00
N THR A 162 -12.69 -7.95 -5.53
CA THR A 162 -14.12 -8.26 -5.50
C THR A 162 -14.47 -9.28 -4.41
N VAL A 163 -13.47 -9.81 -3.71
CA VAL A 163 -13.68 -10.86 -2.70
C VAL A 163 -13.75 -10.21 -1.33
N ALA A 164 -14.85 -10.46 -0.61
CA ALA A 164 -15.07 -9.95 0.75
C ALA A 164 -14.94 -8.41 0.85
N THR A 165 -15.53 -7.68 -0.11
CA THR A 165 -15.58 -6.23 -0.08
C THR A 165 -16.99 -5.70 0.17
N ASN A 166 -17.06 -4.61 0.92
CA ASN A 166 -18.25 -3.87 1.28
C ASN A 166 -18.27 -2.53 0.51
N PRO A 167 -19.43 -2.10 0.00
CA PRO A 167 -19.53 -0.84 -0.72
C PRO A 167 -19.22 0.33 0.21
N LEU A 168 -18.39 1.26 -0.27
CA LEU A 168 -18.12 2.49 0.49
C LEU A 168 -19.38 3.39 0.53
N PRO A 169 -19.71 3.96 1.70
CA PRO A 169 -20.76 4.97 1.80
C PRO A 169 -20.51 6.17 0.89
N ARG A 170 -21.58 6.79 0.36
CA ARG A 170 -21.49 7.99 -0.51
C ARG A 170 -20.68 9.13 0.10
N ALA A 171 -20.69 9.22 1.43
CA ALA A 171 -19.87 10.14 2.22
C ALA A 171 -18.37 10.09 1.85
N PHE A 172 -17.79 8.91 1.64
CA PHE A 172 -16.37 8.81 1.26
C PHE A 172 -16.10 9.45 -0.10
N TYR A 173 -16.99 9.25 -1.07
CA TYR A 173 -16.88 9.84 -2.40
C TYR A 173 -17.02 11.37 -2.39
N ASP A 174 -17.89 11.89 -1.54
CA ASP A 174 -18.18 13.32 -1.44
C ASP A 174 -17.09 14.08 -0.66
N ARG A 175 -16.53 13.46 0.38
CA ARG A 175 -15.69 14.14 1.37
C ARG A 175 -14.20 13.95 1.15
N CYS A 176 -13.79 12.85 0.52
CA CYS A 176 -12.37 12.52 0.35
C CYS A 176 -11.82 13.05 -0.97
N ILE A 177 -10.54 13.40 -0.94
CA ILE A 177 -9.75 13.63 -2.14
C ILE A 177 -9.28 12.28 -2.67
N TRP A 178 -9.71 11.94 -3.89
CA TRP A 178 -9.35 10.69 -4.56
C TRP A 178 -8.05 10.88 -5.33
N ILE A 179 -7.06 10.08 -4.97
CA ILE A 179 -5.75 10.05 -5.60
C ILE A 179 -5.61 8.68 -6.26
N HIS A 180 -5.76 8.66 -7.57
CA HIS A 180 -5.63 7.44 -8.36
C HIS A 180 -4.16 7.13 -8.61
N VAL A 181 -3.78 5.88 -8.38
CA VAL A 181 -2.44 5.38 -8.64
C VAL A 181 -2.49 4.15 -9.55
N SER A 182 -1.57 4.12 -10.51
CA SER A 182 -1.37 2.98 -11.41
C SER A 182 -0.11 2.21 -11.06
N HIS A 183 0.14 1.15 -11.83
CA HIS A 183 1.46 0.54 -11.92
C HIS A 183 2.47 1.57 -12.46
N GLN A 184 3.71 1.43 -12.02
CA GLN A 184 4.82 2.31 -12.36
C GLN A 184 5.45 1.88 -13.68
N SER A 185 6.16 2.79 -14.34
CA SER A 185 6.86 2.49 -15.58
C SER A 185 7.97 1.47 -15.36
N LEU A 186 8.53 0.91 -16.45
CA LEU A 186 9.65 -0.02 -16.34
C LEU A 186 10.84 0.63 -15.64
N GLU A 187 11.14 1.86 -16.03
CA GLU A 187 12.24 2.67 -15.50
C GLU A 187 12.05 2.93 -13.99
N GLU A 188 10.84 3.33 -13.60
CA GLU A 188 10.50 3.53 -12.19
C GLU A 188 10.56 2.22 -11.39
N MET A 189 10.14 1.08 -11.96
CA MET A 189 10.25 -0.22 -11.31
C MET A 189 11.71 -0.61 -11.09
N ILE A 190 12.58 -0.38 -12.08
CA ILE A 190 14.02 -0.65 -11.97
C ILE A 190 14.62 0.21 -10.86
N GLU A 191 14.32 1.49 -10.80
CA GLU A 191 14.76 2.38 -9.72
C GLU A 191 14.28 1.91 -8.33
N ILE A 192 13.03 1.42 -8.24
CA ILE A 192 12.50 0.85 -7.00
C ILE A 192 13.28 -0.40 -6.59
N VAL A 193 13.56 -1.30 -7.54
CA VAL A 193 14.33 -2.52 -7.27
C VAL A 193 15.71 -2.14 -6.76
N LYS A 194 16.43 -1.25 -7.46
CA LYS A 194 17.73 -0.72 -7.04
C LYS A 194 17.75 -0.15 -5.63
N MET A 195 16.69 0.58 -5.25
CA MET A 195 16.57 1.17 -3.91
C MET A 195 16.29 0.12 -2.82
N ARG A 196 15.75 -1.05 -3.18
CA ARG A 196 15.22 -2.05 -2.22
C ARG A 196 16.04 -3.33 -2.15
N THR A 197 16.92 -3.59 -3.10
CA THR A 197 17.78 -4.78 -3.11
C THR A 197 19.10 -4.54 -2.38
N SER A 198 19.74 -5.63 -1.97
CA SER A 198 21.01 -5.61 -1.23
C SER A 198 22.22 -5.23 -2.09
N TYR A 199 22.12 -5.41 -3.41
CA TYR A 199 23.13 -5.03 -4.41
C TYR A 199 22.45 -4.51 -5.69
N ASP A 200 23.19 -3.77 -6.53
CA ASP A 200 22.70 -3.25 -7.81
C ASP A 200 23.31 -4.06 -8.97
N ASP A 201 22.53 -4.99 -9.51
CA ASP A 201 22.84 -5.70 -10.73
C ASP A 201 21.93 -5.19 -11.86
N SER A 202 22.45 -4.29 -12.69
CA SER A 202 21.64 -3.59 -13.70
C SER A 202 20.94 -4.55 -14.66
N LEU A 203 21.61 -5.63 -15.09
CA LEU A 203 21.04 -6.60 -16.03
C LEU A 203 19.91 -7.38 -15.36
N LEU A 204 20.15 -7.92 -14.17
CA LEU A 204 19.15 -8.70 -13.45
C LEU A 204 17.95 -7.85 -13.02
N ASN A 205 18.19 -6.60 -12.62
CA ASN A 205 17.16 -5.63 -12.29
C ASN A 205 16.26 -5.37 -13.51
N GLU A 206 16.86 -5.14 -14.67
CA GLU A 206 16.12 -4.91 -15.91
C GLU A 206 15.30 -6.15 -16.32
N ILE A 207 15.93 -7.33 -16.38
CA ILE A 207 15.24 -8.60 -16.72
C ILE A 207 14.07 -8.84 -15.76
N SER A 208 14.28 -8.69 -14.45
CA SER A 208 13.25 -8.95 -13.44
C SER A 208 12.07 -7.98 -13.56
N CYS A 209 12.33 -6.70 -13.81
CA CYS A 209 11.28 -5.71 -14.03
C CYS A 209 10.56 -5.92 -15.38
N THR A 210 11.27 -6.34 -16.42
CA THR A 210 10.68 -6.67 -17.74
C THR A 210 9.76 -7.89 -17.65
N VAL A 211 10.10 -8.91 -16.85
CA VAL A 211 9.20 -10.02 -16.53
C VAL A 211 7.91 -9.52 -15.88
N VAL A 212 8.02 -8.64 -14.86
CA VAL A 212 6.83 -8.05 -14.22
C VAL A 212 5.99 -7.25 -15.23
N GLN A 213 6.61 -6.41 -16.06
CA GLN A 213 5.92 -5.64 -17.10
C GLN A 213 5.22 -6.55 -18.12
N ALA A 214 5.85 -7.65 -18.52
CA ALA A 214 5.24 -8.64 -19.39
C ALA A 214 4.00 -9.28 -18.75
N THR A 215 4.01 -9.56 -17.44
CA THR A 215 2.80 -10.04 -16.75
C THR A 215 1.67 -9.01 -16.71
N LEU A 216 2.01 -7.72 -16.59
CA LEU A 216 1.04 -6.62 -16.59
C LEU A 216 0.31 -6.48 -17.93
N ASN A 217 1.03 -6.69 -19.02
CA ASN A 217 0.51 -6.55 -20.38
C ASN A 217 0.00 -7.88 -20.96
N HIS A 218 0.02 -8.97 -20.20
CA HIS A 218 -0.33 -10.29 -20.72
C HIS A 218 -1.85 -10.42 -20.93
N PRO A 219 -2.33 -10.73 -22.15
CA PRO A 219 -3.76 -10.72 -22.46
C PRO A 219 -4.55 -11.84 -21.76
N GLU A 220 -3.89 -12.92 -21.34
CA GLU A 220 -4.52 -14.06 -20.64
C GLU A 220 -4.55 -13.91 -19.11
N LEU A 221 -3.97 -12.85 -18.55
CA LEU A 221 -3.95 -12.62 -17.10
C LEU A 221 -5.03 -11.63 -16.68
N GLU A 222 -5.68 -11.92 -15.56
CA GLU A 222 -6.59 -10.98 -14.87
C GLU A 222 -5.93 -10.33 -13.65
N MET A 223 -4.93 -11.01 -13.06
CA MET A 223 -4.03 -10.44 -12.06
C MET A 223 -2.59 -10.62 -12.51
N SER A 224 -1.80 -9.56 -12.38
CA SER A 224 -0.39 -9.50 -12.77
C SER A 224 0.53 -9.51 -11.55
N SER A 225 1.82 -9.73 -11.79
CA SER A 225 2.81 -9.56 -10.75
C SER A 225 3.06 -8.07 -10.48
N THR A 226 3.79 -7.79 -9.41
CA THR A 226 4.10 -6.42 -8.97
C THR A 226 5.60 -6.24 -8.82
N VAL A 227 6.06 -5.01 -8.61
CA VAL A 227 7.48 -4.72 -8.34
C VAL A 227 8.05 -5.52 -7.15
N ARG A 228 7.19 -5.95 -6.20
CA ARG A 228 7.58 -6.87 -5.13
C ARG A 228 8.08 -8.22 -5.68
N GLY A 229 7.49 -8.70 -6.77
CA GLY A 229 7.96 -9.88 -7.49
C GLY A 229 9.36 -9.68 -8.04
N ALA A 230 9.63 -8.56 -8.71
CA ALA A 230 10.96 -8.24 -9.22
C ALA A 230 12.01 -8.17 -8.10
N ILE A 231 11.73 -7.46 -6.99
CA ILE A 231 12.62 -7.40 -5.82
C ILE A 231 12.96 -8.80 -5.31
N GLN A 232 11.95 -9.66 -5.14
CA GLN A 232 12.17 -11.01 -4.65
C GLN A 232 12.92 -11.89 -5.63
N LEU A 233 12.73 -11.70 -6.94
CA LEU A 233 13.48 -12.43 -7.95
C LEU A 233 14.96 -12.06 -7.91
N VAL A 234 15.27 -10.77 -7.82
CA VAL A 234 16.65 -10.28 -7.70
C VAL A 234 17.34 -10.85 -6.47
N GLU A 235 16.68 -10.82 -5.31
CA GLU A 235 17.23 -11.34 -4.04
C GLU A 235 17.47 -12.86 -4.02
N LEU A 236 17.00 -13.61 -5.02
CA LEU A 236 17.32 -15.03 -5.16
C LEU A 236 18.64 -15.29 -5.91
N PHE A 237 19.29 -14.26 -6.42
CA PHE A 237 20.62 -14.34 -7.05
C PHE A 237 21.70 -13.81 -6.11
N LYS A 238 22.96 -14.03 -6.48
CA LYS A 238 24.11 -13.31 -5.96
C LYS A 238 24.52 -12.19 -6.91
N GLU A 239 25.23 -11.20 -6.39
CA GLU A 239 25.81 -10.13 -7.20
C GLU A 239 26.72 -10.70 -8.30
N GLY A 240 26.44 -10.32 -9.55
CA GLY A 240 27.22 -10.77 -10.71
C GLY A 240 27.04 -12.24 -11.10
N GLU A 241 26.08 -12.96 -10.50
CA GLU A 241 25.80 -14.36 -10.83
C GLU A 241 25.44 -14.50 -12.33
N ILE A 242 25.89 -15.61 -12.93
CA ILE A 242 25.51 -15.97 -14.30
C ILE A 242 24.01 -16.29 -14.32
N ILE A 243 23.31 -15.75 -15.31
CA ILE A 243 21.87 -15.91 -15.50
C ILE A 243 21.65 -17.09 -16.46
N GLU A 244 21.65 -18.30 -15.91
CA GLU A 244 21.25 -19.50 -16.66
C GLU A 244 19.72 -19.51 -16.81
N GLU A 245 19.22 -19.76 -18.02
CA GLU A 245 17.78 -19.72 -18.33
C GLU A 245 16.97 -20.68 -17.44
N ASP A 246 17.46 -21.90 -17.22
CA ASP A 246 16.77 -22.89 -16.37
C ASP A 246 16.69 -22.42 -14.89
N ILE A 247 17.74 -21.78 -14.38
CA ILE A 247 17.76 -21.23 -13.01
C ILE A 247 16.83 -20.03 -12.90
N LEU A 248 16.85 -19.12 -13.88
CA LEU A 248 15.96 -17.97 -13.90
C LEU A 248 14.49 -18.44 -13.97
N LEU A 249 14.20 -19.45 -14.79
CA LEU A 249 12.86 -20.03 -14.93
C LEU A 249 12.37 -20.60 -13.60
N GLU A 250 13.18 -21.43 -12.93
CA GLU A 250 12.85 -22.02 -11.63
C GLU A 250 12.53 -20.94 -10.59
N ARG A 251 13.42 -19.93 -10.46
CA ARG A 251 13.25 -18.82 -9.52
C ARG A 251 12.04 -17.95 -9.88
N ALA A 252 11.83 -17.65 -11.16
CA ALA A 252 10.68 -16.88 -11.62
C ALA A 252 9.35 -17.61 -11.35
N ILE A 253 9.28 -18.92 -11.57
CA ILE A 253 8.10 -19.73 -11.24
C ILE A 253 7.83 -19.69 -9.74
N ALA A 254 8.86 -19.89 -8.92
CA ALA A 254 8.75 -19.83 -7.45
C ALA A 254 8.23 -18.46 -6.96
N VAL A 255 8.69 -17.38 -7.60
CA VAL A 255 8.32 -16.01 -7.21
C VAL A 255 6.95 -15.60 -7.74
N HIS A 256 6.63 -15.89 -8.99
CA HIS A 256 5.51 -15.26 -9.69
C HIS A 256 4.26 -16.14 -9.81
N SER A 257 4.36 -17.47 -9.77
CA SER A 257 3.24 -18.39 -10.08
C SER A 257 1.99 -18.20 -9.20
N ARG A 258 2.15 -17.70 -7.97
CA ARG A 258 1.05 -17.42 -7.05
C ARG A 258 0.68 -15.93 -6.95
N LYS A 259 1.34 -15.08 -7.74
CA LYS A 259 1.09 -13.64 -7.79
C LYS A 259 0.39 -13.20 -9.06
N ILE A 260 0.33 -14.07 -10.06
CA ILE A 260 -0.48 -13.89 -11.25
C ILE A 260 -1.74 -14.75 -11.14
N ARG A 261 -2.77 -14.40 -11.91
CA ARG A 261 -3.96 -15.22 -12.04
C ARG A 261 -4.43 -15.19 -13.48
N CYS A 262 -4.64 -16.36 -14.05
CA CYS A 262 -5.14 -16.45 -15.40
C CYS A 262 -6.65 -16.17 -15.47
N LYS A 263 -7.10 -15.61 -16.60
CA LYS A 263 -8.53 -15.49 -16.91
C LYS A 263 -9.15 -16.87 -17.04
N THR A 264 -10.42 -17.02 -16.65
CA THR A 264 -11.17 -18.28 -16.76
C THR A 264 -11.23 -18.86 -18.19
N THR A 265 -10.96 -18.05 -19.22
CA THR A 265 -10.95 -18.43 -20.63
C THR A 265 -9.63 -19.02 -21.13
N THR A 266 -8.53 -18.92 -20.37
CA THR A 266 -7.25 -19.47 -20.83
C THR A 266 -7.22 -20.99 -20.70
N LYS A 267 -6.38 -21.64 -21.52
CA LYS A 267 -6.03 -23.07 -21.39
C LYS A 267 -4.69 -23.28 -20.70
N LYS A 268 -3.92 -22.22 -20.46
CA LYS A 268 -2.59 -22.29 -19.86
C LYS A 268 -2.67 -22.16 -18.35
N THR A 269 -1.80 -22.87 -17.67
CA THR A 269 -1.53 -22.66 -16.25
C THR A 269 -0.68 -21.41 -16.03
N GLU A 270 -0.71 -20.85 -14.82
CA GLU A 270 0.15 -19.73 -14.43
C GLU A 270 1.64 -20.05 -14.65
N ILE A 271 2.05 -21.30 -14.42
CA ILE A 271 3.41 -21.77 -14.64
C ILE A 271 3.78 -21.66 -16.13
N GLN A 272 2.94 -22.19 -17.02
CA GLN A 272 3.17 -22.13 -18.47
C GLN A 272 3.24 -20.69 -19.00
N ILE A 273 2.43 -19.78 -18.44
CA ILE A 273 2.50 -18.36 -18.82
C ILE A 273 3.83 -17.74 -18.35
N ILE A 274 4.31 -18.08 -17.15
CA ILE A 274 5.62 -17.59 -16.67
C ILE A 274 6.74 -18.13 -17.54
N GLU A 275 6.70 -19.41 -17.90
CA GLU A 275 7.71 -20.01 -18.78
C GLU A 275 7.77 -19.28 -20.13
N GLU A 276 6.61 -19.05 -20.75
CA GLU A 276 6.49 -18.28 -21.99
C GLU A 276 7.03 -16.85 -21.84
N ILE A 277 6.69 -16.17 -20.74
CA ILE A 277 7.15 -14.80 -20.47
C ILE A 277 8.68 -14.78 -20.32
N VAL A 278 9.24 -15.64 -19.48
CA VAL A 278 10.68 -15.63 -19.16
C VAL A 278 11.51 -15.90 -20.41
N SER A 279 11.18 -16.93 -21.19
CA SER A 279 11.91 -17.23 -22.42
C SER A 279 11.79 -16.10 -23.46
N LYS A 280 10.61 -15.47 -23.60
CA LYS A 280 10.44 -14.30 -24.49
C LYS A 280 11.24 -13.09 -24.03
N VAL A 281 11.30 -12.84 -22.72
CA VAL A 281 12.07 -11.73 -22.15
C VAL A 281 13.55 -11.95 -22.42
N LEU A 282 14.09 -13.13 -22.06
CA LEU A 282 15.50 -13.46 -22.27
C LEU A 282 15.93 -13.42 -23.75
N ALA A 283 15.03 -13.71 -24.69
CA ALA A 283 15.33 -13.62 -26.12
C ALA A 283 15.69 -12.19 -26.57
N ASN A 284 15.27 -11.15 -25.83
CA ASN A 284 15.55 -9.75 -26.15
C ASN A 284 16.88 -9.24 -25.58
N TYR A 285 17.61 -10.06 -24.81
CA TYR A 285 18.88 -9.66 -24.19
C TYR A 285 20.05 -10.44 -24.80
N GLU A 286 21.07 -9.71 -25.24
CA GLU A 286 22.36 -10.26 -25.68
C GLU A 286 23.44 -9.81 -24.69
N ASP A 287 23.76 -10.67 -23.72
CA ASP A 287 24.76 -10.42 -22.68
C ASP A 287 25.55 -11.71 -22.38
N GLU A 288 26.86 -11.59 -22.15
CA GLU A 288 27.76 -12.72 -21.87
C GLU A 288 27.40 -13.47 -20.58
N ARG A 289 26.69 -12.82 -19.66
CA ARG A 289 26.20 -13.42 -18.42
C ARG A 289 24.96 -14.27 -18.61
N ILE A 290 24.33 -14.27 -19.80
CA ILE A 290 23.12 -15.05 -20.07
C ILE A 290 23.49 -16.37 -20.75
N ILE A 291 23.20 -17.49 -20.09
CA ILE A 291 23.35 -18.82 -20.67
C ILE A 291 21.97 -19.37 -21.01
N ARG A 292 21.68 -19.48 -22.30
CA ARG A 292 20.43 -20.04 -22.80
C ARG A 292 20.45 -21.56 -22.78
N LYS A 293 19.29 -22.18 -22.66
CA LYS A 293 19.16 -23.63 -22.77
C LYS A 293 19.65 -24.07 -24.15
N LYS A 294 20.55 -25.06 -24.21
CA LYS A 294 20.87 -25.72 -25.48
C LYS A 294 19.68 -26.58 -25.86
N GLU A 295 19.16 -26.36 -27.08
CA GLU A 295 18.15 -27.23 -27.71
C GLU A 295 18.60 -28.70 -27.76
#